data_AF-W4M3R4-F1
#
_entry.id   AF-W4M3R4-F1
#
_cell.length_a   1.000
_cell.length_b   1.000
_cell.length_c   1.000
_cell.angle_alpha   90.00
_cell.angle_beta   90.00
_cell.angle_gamma   90.00
#
_symmetry.space_group_name_H-M   'P 1'
#
loop_
_entity.id
_entity.type
_entity.pdbx_description
1 polymer ?
#
loop_
_entity_poly.entity_id
_entity_poly.type
_entity_poly.pdbx_seq_one_letter_code
_entity_poly.pdbx_strand_id
1 'polypeptide(L)' 'MPGVIGVIQATETIKLIVGEGDPLVGRLLMYDSLGMKFREIRIRRDPNCPLCGDNPTITELMNYQELCGLEAPAEAGVAD' A
#
# COMPACT_ATOMS: atom_id res chain seq x y z
N MET A 1 -8.21 -11.89 -12.68
CA MET A 1 -7.79 -11.83 -11.26
C MET A 1 -7.90 -10.43 -10.63
N PRO A 2 -7.34 -9.33 -11.18
CA PRO A 2 -7.23 -8.05 -10.43
C PRO A 2 -8.56 -7.49 -9.92
N GLY A 3 -9.68 -7.77 -10.61
CA GLY A 3 -11.02 -7.34 -10.18
C GLY A 3 -11.43 -7.81 -8.78
N VAL A 4 -11.08 -9.03 -8.36
CA VAL A 4 -11.41 -9.54 -7.02
C VAL A 4 -10.71 -8.71 -5.95
N ILE A 5 -9.42 -8.44 -6.13
CA ILE A 5 -8.63 -7.62 -5.21
C ILE A 5 -9.13 -6.18 -5.19
N GLY A 6 -9.46 -5.61 -6.36
CA GLY A 6 -10.00 -4.25 -6.45
C GLY A 6 -11.32 -4.07 -5.71
N VAL A 7 -12.25 -5.04 -5.81
CA VAL A 7 -13.51 -4.99 -5.06
C VAL A 7 -13.29 -5.15 -3.55
N ILE A 8 -12.34 -5.99 -3.13
CA ILE A 8 -11.95 -6.08 -1.71
C ILE A 8 -11.40 -4.73 -1.22
N GLN A 9 -10.50 -4.09 -1.97
CA GLN A 9 -9.95 -2.78 -1.62
C GLN A 9 -11.03 -1.69 -1.55
N ALA A 10 -11.96 -1.67 -2.50
CA ALA A 10 -13.10 -0.76 -2.48
C ALA A 10 -13.99 -0.99 -1.23
N THR A 11 -14.23 -2.25 -0.87
CA THR A 11 -15.00 -2.61 0.33
C THR A 11 -14.30 -2.17 1.61
N GLU A 12 -12.98 -2.37 1.74
CA GLU A 12 -12.20 -1.86 2.88
C GLU A 12 -12.24 -0.33 2.97
N THR A 13 -12.19 0.34 1.81
CA THR A 13 -12.28 1.81 1.74
C THR A 13 -13.62 2.29 2.28
N ILE A 14 -14.73 1.65 1.89
CA ILE A 14 -16.07 1.98 2.39
C ILE A 14 -16.12 1.80 3.91
N LYS A 15 -15.65 0.66 4.45
CA LYS A 15 -15.63 0.42 5.92
C LYS A 15 -14.91 1.53 6.67
N LEU A 16 -13.76 1.98 6.16
CA LEU A 16 -13.00 3.09 6.75
C LEU A 16 -13.76 4.42 6.68
N ILE A 17 -14.43 4.72 5.55
CA ILE A 17 -15.20 5.96 5.38
C ILE A 17 -16.41 6.00 6.32
N VAL A 18 -17.14 4.90 6.44
CA VAL A 18 -18.35 4.85 7.29
C VAL A 18 -18.04 4.65 8.77
N GLY A 19 -16.81 4.24 9.11
CA GLY A 19 -16.41 3.96 10.49
C GLY A 19 -17.04 2.70 11.08
N GLU A 20 -17.51 1.78 10.24
CA GLU A 20 -18.29 0.59 10.63
C GLU A 20 -17.66 -0.71 10.11
N GLY A 21 -17.86 -1.79 10.87
CA GLY A 21 -17.34 -3.12 10.59
C GLY A 21 -15.93 -3.39 11.15
N ASP A 22 -15.32 -4.48 10.71
CA ASP A 22 -13.97 -4.90 11.13
C ASP A 22 -13.00 -4.76 9.93
N PRO A 23 -12.28 -3.63 9.79
CA PRO A 23 -11.37 -3.42 8.66
C PRO A 23 -10.13 -4.32 8.76
N LEU A 24 -9.49 -4.60 7.63
CA LEU A 24 -8.27 -5.40 7.53
C LEU A 24 -7.01 -4.66 8.03
N VAL A 25 -7.16 -3.60 8.82
CA VAL A 25 -6.05 -2.85 9.40
C VAL A 25 -5.17 -3.80 10.23
N GLY A 26 -3.85 -3.76 9.98
CA GLY A 26 -2.90 -4.66 10.62
C GLY A 26 -2.99 -6.12 10.18
N ARG A 27 -3.71 -6.42 9.09
CA ARG A 27 -3.84 -7.77 8.52
C ARG A 27 -3.49 -7.78 7.04
N LEU A 28 -2.69 -8.76 6.63
CA LEU A 28 -2.44 -9.09 5.24
C LEU A 28 -3.42 -10.17 4.81
N LEU A 29 -4.30 -9.86 3.85
CA LEU A 29 -5.15 -10.83 3.19
C LEU A 29 -4.42 -11.43 1.98
N MET A 30 -4.20 -12.73 2.02
CA MET A 30 -3.68 -13.50 0.88
C MET A 30 -4.82 -14.23 0.18
N TYR A 31 -4.84 -14.14 -1.15
CA TYR A 31 -5.78 -14.85 -2.00
C TYR A 31 -5.03 -15.83 -2.90
N ASP A 32 -5.27 -17.12 -2.70
CA ASP A 32 -4.85 -18.19 -3.59
C ASP A 32 -5.99 -18.44 -4.61
N SER A 33 -5.78 -17.97 -5.83
CA SER A 33 -6.80 -18.03 -6.88
C SER A 33 -6.98 -19.43 -7.48
N LEU A 34 -5.95 -20.28 -7.42
CA LEU A 34 -6.04 -21.64 -7.93
C LEU A 34 -6.82 -22.52 -6.96
N GLY A 35 -6.52 -22.40 -5.66
CA GLY A 35 -7.20 -23.12 -4.60
C GLY A 35 -8.51 -22.48 -4.13
N MET A 36 -8.82 -21.26 -4.59
CA MET A 36 -9.92 -20.42 -4.09
C MET A 36 -9.92 -20.27 -2.57
N LYS A 37 -8.74 -19.97 -2.00
CA LYS A 37 -8.55 -19.83 -0.56
C LYS A 37 -8.18 -18.41 -0.18
N PHE A 38 -8.70 -17.99 0.97
CA PHE A 38 -8.29 -16.76 1.63
C PHE A 38 -7.57 -17.10 2.93
N ARG A 39 -6.51 -16.35 3.22
CA ARG A 39 -5.79 -16.46 4.48
C ARG A 39 -5.42 -15.08 4.98
N GLU A 40 -5.74 -14.81 6.24
CA GLU A 40 -5.33 -13.60 6.93
C GLU A 40 -4.06 -13.86 7.76
N ILE A 41 -3.12 -12.93 7.69
CA ILE A 41 -1.92 -12.91 8.53
C ILE A 41 -1.90 -11.59 9.29
N ARG A 42 -1.80 -11.63 10.62
CA ARG A 42 -1.62 -10.42 11.43
C ARG A 42 -0.21 -9.87 11.24
N ILE A 43 -0.12 -8.61 10.85
CA ILE A 43 1.13 -7.86 10.71
C ILE A 43 1.27 -6.94 11.92
N ARG A 44 2.45 -6.92 12.52
CA ARG A 44 2.78 -6.03 13.63
C ARG A 44 3.78 -4.98 13.14
N ARG A 45 3.66 -3.76 13.65
CA ARG A 45 4.67 -2.74 13.48
C ARG A 45 6.00 -3.26 14.03
N ASP A 46 7.07 -3.08 13.26
CA ASP A 46 8.43 -3.27 13.74
C ASP A 46 8.91 -1.98 14.41
N PRO A 47 9.23 -1.99 15.72
CA PRO A 47 9.78 -0.82 16.42
C PRO A 47 11.08 -0.30 15.79
N ASN A 48 11.83 -1.17 15.10
CA ASN A 48 13.09 -0.81 14.44
C ASN A 48 12.92 -0.46 12.96
N CYS A 49 11.68 -0.33 12.47
CA CYS A 49 11.44 0.03 11.07
C CYS A 49 12.09 1.39 10.75
N PRO A 50 12.99 1.49 9.75
CA PRO A 50 13.67 2.74 9.45
C PRO A 50 12.73 3.85 8.93
N LEU A 51 11.51 3.50 8.51
CA LEU A 51 10.50 4.45 8.03
C LEU A 51 9.53 4.91 9.13
N CYS A 52 8.97 3.99 9.91
CA CYS A 52 7.90 4.30 10.87
C CYS A 52 8.13 3.73 12.28
N GLY A 53 9.33 3.24 12.56
CA GLY A 53 9.77 2.75 13.87
C GLY A 53 9.92 3.87 14.89
N ASP A 54 10.41 3.54 16.09
CA ASP A 54 10.51 4.49 17.21
C ASP A 54 11.64 5.52 16.99
N ASN A 55 12.63 5.16 16.17
CA ASN A 55 13.74 6.02 15.76
C ASN A 55 13.90 5.95 14.23
N PRO A 56 13.03 6.61 13.44
CA PRO A 56 13.07 6.54 11.98
C PRO A 56 14.33 7.21 11.43
N THR A 57 14.94 6.59 10.42
CA THR A 57 16.12 7.10 9.71
C THR A 57 15.81 7.53 8.28
N ILE A 58 14.71 7.04 7.70
CA ILE A 58 14.17 7.50 6.42
C ILE A 58 13.22 8.66 6.72
N THR A 59 13.65 9.88 6.42
CA THR A 59 12.91 11.12 6.75
C THR A 59 12.49 11.90 5.52
N GLU A 60 13.01 11.54 4.36
CA GLU A 60 12.70 12.16 3.07
C GLU A 60 12.52 11.09 1.99
N LEU A 61 11.81 11.44 0.92
CA LEU A 61 11.64 10.58 -0.23
C LEU A 61 12.93 10.55 -1.04
N MET A 62 13.38 9.35 -1.42
CA MET A 62 14.48 9.23 -2.38
C MET A 62 14.02 9.74 -3.75
N ASN A 63 14.88 10.50 -4.42
CA ASN A 63 14.65 10.95 -5.78
C ASN A 63 14.74 9.74 -6.74
N TYR A 64 13.59 9.37 -7.33
CA TYR A 64 13.50 8.21 -8.21
C TYR A 64 14.26 8.40 -9.52
N GLN A 65 14.31 9.64 -10.03
CA GLN A 65 15.08 9.99 -11.23
C GLN A 65 16.57 9.72 -11.01
N GLU A 66 17.11 10.15 -9.87
CA GLU A 66 18.51 9.93 -9.52
C GLU A 66 18.82 8.46 -9.23
N LEU A 67 17.98 7.78 -8.44
CA LEU A 67 18.19 6.39 -8.05
C LEU A 67 18.10 5.42 -9.23
N CYS A 68 17.14 5.63 -10.12
CA CYS A 68 16.90 4.78 -11.28
C CYS A 68 17.62 5.26 -12.55
N GLY A 69 18.37 6.36 -12.48
CA GLY A 69 19.05 6.96 -13.64
C GLY A 69 18.10 7.38 -14.75
N LEU A 70 16.86 7.75 -14.40
CA LEU A 70 15.87 8.24 -15.35
C LEU A 70 16.07 9.74 -15.52
N GLU A 71 16.30 10.18 -16.75
CA GLU A 71 16.20 11.61 -17.06
C GLU A 71 14.78 12.08 -16.73
N ALA A 72 14.66 13.25 -16.09
CA ALA A 72 13.36 13.84 -15.83
C ALA A 72 12.59 13.95 -17.17
N PRO A 73 11.32 13.51 -17.24
CA PRO A 73 10.54 13.74 -18.44
C PRO A 73 10.54 15.24 -18.72
N ALA A 74 10.87 15.63 -19.96
CA ALA A 74 10.68 17.00 -20.42
C ALA A 74 9.26 17.39 -20.05
N GLU A 75 9.10 18.50 -19.31
CA GLU A 75 7.80 18.94 -18.78
C GLU A 75 6.75 18.82 -19.88
N ALA A 76 5.84 17.84 -19.71
CA ALA A 76 4.68 17.76 -20.57
C ALA A 76 3.86 19.00 -20.23
N GLY A 77 3.99 20.03 -21.09
CA GLY A 77 3.33 21.31 -20.91
C GLY A 77 1.89 21.08 -20.49
N VAL A 78 1.53 21.62 -19.33
CA VAL A 78 0.14 21.76 -18.91
C VAL A 78 -0.50 22.65 -19.97
N ALA A 79 -1.26 22.04 -20.88
CA ALA A 79 -2.23 22.77 -21.65
C ALA A 79 -3.35 23.17 -20.67
N ASP A 80 -3.52 24.49 -20.54
CA ASP A 80 -4.64 25.18 -19.86
C ASP A 80 -6.01 24.57 -20.21
#